data_AF-A0A174I753-F1
#
_entry.id   AF-A0A174I753-F1
#
_cell.length_a   1.000
_cell.length_b   1.000
_cell.length_c   1.000
_cell.angle_alpha   90.00
_cell.angle_beta   90.00
_cell.angle_gamma   90.00
#
_symmetry.space_group_name_H-M   'P 1'
#
loop_
_entity.id
_entity.type
_entity.pdbx_description
1 polymer ?
#
loop_
_entity_poly.entity_id
_entity_poly.type
_entity_poly.pdbx_seq_one_letter_code
_entity_poly.pdbx_strand_id
1 'polypeptide(L)'
;MNTEKTFADRLKELRNIRNYTQEELGKITNISVQSIRRYEQGRLNEEPSAYNLLQLAKALDVTPEYLLIGDNNMTSYTEAIKRELKQLNDYGQISEIKETELNSTILSHLEMSNDLVDAVKTDWNAKGIFKRIEKEEDKQIVVDSYCTRPYVQDVILRYCQNRSIFKTKFAIIDGMLLE
;
A
#
# COMPACT_ATOMS: atom_id res chain seq x y z
N MET A 1 25.21 11.08 -13.07
CA MET A 1 24.12 11.92 -13.61
C MET A 1 22.82 11.34 -13.07
N ASN A 2 22.13 12.05 -12.17
CA ASN A 2 20.75 11.70 -11.80
C ASN A 2 19.86 12.14 -12.96
N THR A 3 19.60 11.25 -13.91
CA THR A 3 18.52 11.45 -14.88
C THR A 3 17.21 11.32 -14.11
N GLU A 4 16.51 12.44 -13.91
CA GLU A 4 15.13 12.44 -13.44
C GLU A 4 14.30 11.53 -14.35
N LYS A 5 13.64 10.53 -13.76
CA LYS A 5 12.72 9.66 -14.50
C LYS A 5 11.54 10.51 -15.00
N THR A 6 11.07 10.25 -16.21
CA THR A 6 9.87 10.90 -16.75
C THR A 6 8.59 10.19 -16.27
N PHE A 7 7.42 10.80 -16.48
CA PHE A 7 6.12 10.13 -16.30
C PHE A 7 6.04 8.81 -17.07
N ALA A 8 6.52 8.79 -18.31
CA ALA A 8 6.52 7.61 -19.17
C ALA A 8 7.37 6.48 -18.60
N ASP A 9 8.55 6.81 -18.07
CA ASP A 9 9.44 5.84 -17.42
C ASP A 9 8.79 5.24 -16.18
N ARG A 10 8.21 6.10 -15.32
CA ARG A 10 7.50 5.68 -14.09
C ARG A 10 6.31 4.78 -14.41
N LEU A 11 5.48 5.19 -15.37
CA LEU A 11 4.31 4.42 -15.78
C LEU A 11 4.70 3.00 -16.24
N LYS A 12 5.70 2.92 -17.12
CA LYS A 12 6.17 1.65 -17.67
C LYS A 12 6.80 0.76 -16.61
N GLU A 13 7.61 1.34 -15.73
CA GLU A 13 8.25 0.64 -14.61
C GLU A 13 7.20 0.07 -13.66
N LEU A 14 6.25 0.89 -13.19
CA LEU A 14 5.17 0.46 -12.30
C LEU A 14 4.33 -0.64 -12.94
N ARG A 15 3.98 -0.49 -14.23
CA ARG A 15 3.23 -1.52 -14.96
C ARG A 15 3.98 -2.86 -14.96
N ASN A 16 5.29 -2.83 -15.23
CA ASN A 16 6.13 -4.03 -15.24
C ASN A 16 6.29 -4.64 -13.84
N ILE A 17 6.45 -3.82 -12.80
CA ILE A 17 6.51 -4.27 -11.40
C ILE A 17 5.21 -5.01 -11.01
N ARG A 18 4.07 -4.52 -11.49
CA ARG A 18 2.76 -5.15 -11.27
C ARG A 18 2.49 -6.35 -12.20
N ASN A 19 3.45 -6.74 -13.05
CA ASN A 19 3.31 -7.80 -14.05
C ASN A 19 2.13 -7.61 -15.01
N TYR A 20 1.75 -6.36 -15.29
CA TYR A 20 0.69 -6.07 -16.25
C TYR A 20 1.25 -5.92 -17.66
N THR A 21 0.59 -6.53 -18.64
CA THR A 21 0.71 -6.14 -20.04
C THR A 21 0.06 -4.77 -20.26
N GLN A 22 0.40 -4.09 -21.36
CA GLN A 22 -0.29 -2.84 -21.74
C GLN A 22 -1.80 -3.07 -21.95
N GLU A 23 -2.19 -4.26 -22.39
CA GLU A 23 -3.59 -4.65 -22.58
C GLU A 23 -4.33 -4.81 -21.26
N GLU A 24 -3.71 -5.47 -20.28
CA GLU A 24 -4.28 -5.63 -18.94
C GLU A 24 -4.43 -4.29 -18.23
N LEU A 25 -3.39 -3.44 -18.28
CA LEU A 25 -3.49 -2.11 -17.68
C LEU A 25 -4.61 -1.29 -18.34
N GLY A 26 -4.77 -1.38 -19.67
CA GLY A 26 -5.86 -0.73 -20.38
C GLY A 26 -7.24 -1.24 -19.95
N LYS A 27 -7.41 -2.55 -19.77
CA LYS A 27 -8.65 -3.15 -19.25
C LYS A 27 -8.96 -2.70 -17.82
N ILE A 28 -7.97 -2.71 -16.92
CA ILE A 28 -8.14 -2.32 -15.51
C ILE A 28 -8.55 -0.86 -15.38
N THR A 29 -7.92 0.02 -16.17
CA THR A 29 -8.14 1.48 -16.10
C THR A 29 -9.27 1.98 -16.99
N ASN A 30 -9.83 1.11 -17.83
CA ASN A 30 -10.74 1.48 -18.93
C ASN A 30 -10.11 2.51 -19.89
N ILE A 31 -8.80 2.43 -20.10
CA ILE A 31 -8.03 3.27 -21.04
C ILE A 31 -7.64 2.40 -22.24
N SER A 32 -7.73 2.96 -23.45
CA SER A 32 -7.33 2.19 -24.64
C SER A 32 -5.85 1.83 -24.60
N VAL A 33 -5.52 0.60 -25.01
CA VAL A 33 -4.14 0.09 -25.07
C VAL A 33 -3.23 1.01 -25.89
N GLN A 34 -3.78 1.62 -26.94
CA GLN A 34 -3.08 2.61 -27.75
C GLN A 34 -2.67 3.85 -26.94
N SER A 35 -3.53 4.31 -26.03
CA SER A 35 -3.23 5.43 -25.13
C SER A 35 -2.18 5.03 -24.09
N ILE A 36 -2.28 3.85 -23.48
CA ILE A 36 -1.23 3.33 -22.58
C ILE A 36 0.12 3.29 -23.30
N ARG A 37 0.16 2.75 -24.52
CA ARG A 37 1.37 2.68 -25.33
C ARG A 37 1.94 4.07 -25.65
N ARG A 38 1.07 5.04 -25.95
CA ARG A 38 1.45 6.44 -26.20
C ARG A 38 2.07 7.09 -24.95
N TYR A 39 1.40 6.96 -23.80
CA TYR A 39 1.88 7.45 -22.52
C TYR A 39 3.28 6.89 -22.19
N GLU A 40 3.51 5.60 -22.40
CA GLU A 40 4.82 4.96 -22.16
C GLU A 40 5.91 5.30 -23.20
N GLN A 41 5.56 5.94 -24.32
CA GLN A 41 6.53 6.40 -25.32
C GLN A 41 7.09 7.79 -24.98
N GLY A 42 6.50 8.52 -24.03
CA GLY A 42 7.04 9.79 -23.53
C GLY A 42 7.07 10.91 -24.58
N ARG A 43 6.12 10.93 -25.52
CA ARG A 43 6.04 12.00 -26.51
C ARG A 43 5.53 13.28 -25.83
N LEU A 44 6.24 14.39 -26.05
CA LEU A 44 5.85 15.73 -25.58
C LEU A 44 4.41 16.04 -26.05
N ASN A 45 3.53 16.40 -25.11
CA ASN A 45 2.09 16.67 -25.26
C ASN A 45 1.13 15.46 -25.15
N GLU A 46 1.61 14.28 -24.75
CA GLU A 46 0.75 13.11 -24.55
C GLU A 46 0.50 12.82 -23.06
N GLU A 47 0.36 13.86 -22.23
CA GLU A 47 -0.02 13.67 -20.83
C GLU A 47 -1.46 13.14 -20.71
N PRO A 48 -1.73 12.20 -19.78
CA PRO A 48 -3.08 11.74 -19.55
C PRO A 48 -3.95 12.89 -19.03
N SER A 49 -5.25 12.85 -19.36
CA SER A 49 -6.21 13.70 -18.66
C SER A 49 -6.16 13.42 -17.15
N ALA A 50 -6.56 14.39 -16.32
CA ALA A 50 -6.61 14.21 -14.86
C ALA A 50 -7.40 12.95 -14.45
N TYR A 51 -8.51 12.66 -15.15
CA TYR A 51 -9.27 11.43 -14.93
C TYR A 51 -8.45 10.17 -15.22
N ASN A 52 -7.77 10.11 -16.38
CA ASN A 52 -6.95 8.96 -16.76
C ASN A 52 -5.75 8.80 -15.83
N LEU A 53 -5.15 9.91 -15.40
CA LEU A 53 -4.07 9.89 -14.41
C LEU A 53 -4.53 9.27 -13.09
N LEU A 54 -5.71 9.63 -12.60
CA LEU A 54 -6.31 9.04 -11.39
C LEU A 54 -6.56 7.54 -11.56
N GLN A 55 -7.09 7.10 -12.71
CA GLN A 55 -7.31 5.68 -12.98
C GLN A 55 -5.98 4.90 -13.02
N LEU A 56 -4.96 5.44 -13.69
CA LEU A 56 -3.63 4.85 -13.76
C LEU A 56 -2.99 4.76 -12.37
N ALA A 57 -3.04 5.85 -11.61
CA ALA A 57 -2.51 5.91 -10.25
C ALA A 57 -3.20 4.88 -9.35
N LYS A 58 -4.52 4.75 -9.42
CA LYS A 58 -5.28 3.75 -8.68
C LYS A 58 -4.93 2.32 -9.10
N ALA A 59 -4.82 2.04 -10.39
CA ALA A 59 -4.49 0.71 -10.91
C ALA A 59 -3.05 0.28 -10.59
N LEU A 60 -2.13 1.23 -10.55
CA LEU A 60 -0.73 1.02 -10.19
C LEU A 60 -0.46 1.20 -8.70
N ASP A 61 -1.50 1.62 -7.97
CA ASP A 61 -1.52 1.82 -6.52
C ASP A 61 -0.37 2.74 -6.06
N VAL A 62 -0.36 3.92 -6.68
CA VAL A 62 0.51 5.08 -6.43
C VAL A 62 -0.32 6.36 -6.39
N THR A 63 0.27 7.49 -5.98
CA THR A 63 -0.40 8.79 -6.08
C THR A 63 -0.31 9.36 -7.50
N PRO A 64 -1.31 10.14 -7.96
CA PRO A 64 -1.25 10.86 -9.23
C PRO A 64 -0.01 11.76 -9.34
N GLU A 65 0.38 12.41 -8.25
CA GLU A 65 1.52 13.32 -8.15
C GLU A 65 2.84 12.57 -8.35
N TYR A 66 3.01 11.42 -7.67
CA TYR A 66 4.17 10.58 -7.87
C TYR A 66 4.25 10.11 -9.32
N LEU A 67 3.14 9.62 -9.87
CA LEU A 67 3.10 9.12 -11.23
C LEU A 67 3.48 10.23 -12.22
N LEU A 68 2.88 11.42 -12.09
CA LEU A 68 3.05 12.55 -13.00
C LEU A 68 4.40 13.22 -12.88
N ILE A 69 4.74 13.76 -11.71
CA ILE A 69 5.92 14.62 -11.53
C ILE A 69 7.05 13.93 -10.75
N GLY A 70 6.84 12.72 -10.23
CA GLY A 70 7.85 12.02 -9.43
C GLY A 70 8.05 12.62 -8.05
N ASP A 71 7.16 13.53 -7.64
CA ASP A 71 7.18 14.11 -6.32
C ASP A 71 6.75 13.04 -5.32
N ASN A 72 7.73 12.53 -4.57
CA ASN A 72 7.52 11.65 -3.44
C ASN A 72 7.01 12.46 -2.25
N ASN A 73 5.84 13.11 -2.38
CA ASN A 73 5.06 13.51 -1.21
C ASN A 73 4.52 12.24 -0.52
N MET A 74 5.48 11.47 0.01
CA MET A 74 5.42 10.14 0.58
C MET A 74 4.43 10.07 1.74
N THR A 75 4.22 11.21 2.38
CA THR A 75 3.28 11.42 3.46
C THR A 75 1.89 10.91 3.10
N SER A 76 1.37 11.16 1.88
CA SER A 76 0.00 10.74 1.56
C SER A 76 -0.19 9.23 1.54
N TYR A 77 0.75 8.48 0.95
CA TYR A 77 0.66 7.02 0.89
C TYR A 77 0.91 6.40 2.28
N THR A 78 1.92 6.88 3.00
CA THR A 78 2.19 6.45 4.37
C THR A 78 1.00 6.71 5.29
N GLU A 79 0.35 7.88 5.20
CA GLU A 79 -0.85 8.19 5.97
C GLU A 79 -2.04 7.31 5.57
N ALA A 80 -2.21 7.01 4.28
CA ALA A 80 -3.23 6.06 3.82
C ALA A 80 -3.02 4.67 4.42
N ILE A 81 -1.78 4.15 4.40
CA ILE A 81 -1.45 2.86 5.02
C ILE A 81 -1.69 2.88 6.54
N LYS A 82 -1.33 3.97 7.24
CA LYS A 82 -1.64 4.13 8.67
C LYS A 82 -3.14 4.07 8.91
N ARG A 83 -3.94 4.80 8.14
CA ARG A 83 -5.41 4.84 8.24
C ARG A 83 -6.04 3.48 7.97
N GLU A 84 -5.48 2.71 7.05
CA GLU A 84 -5.96 1.37 6.70
C GLU A 84 -5.60 0.32 7.75
N LEU A 85 -4.35 0.28 8.21
CA LEU A 85 -3.93 -0.65 9.27
C LEU A 85 -4.58 -0.34 10.61
N LYS A 86 -5.00 0.92 10.82
CA LYS A 86 -5.86 1.35 11.93
C LYS A 86 -7.30 0.83 11.81
N GLN A 87 -7.73 0.24 10.71
CA GLN A 87 -9.05 -0.41 10.65
C GLN A 87 -9.00 -1.89 11.07
N LEU A 88 -7.81 -2.45 11.25
CA LEU A 88 -7.64 -3.78 11.82
C LEU A 88 -7.96 -3.75 13.32
N ASN A 89 -8.79 -4.69 13.78
CA ASN A 89 -9.34 -4.69 15.13
C ASN A 89 -9.09 -5.98 15.90
N ASP A 90 -8.70 -7.06 15.22
CA ASP A 90 -8.42 -8.35 15.86
C ASP A 90 -7.07 -8.93 15.44
N TYR A 91 -6.55 -9.79 16.32
CA TYR A 91 -5.25 -10.44 16.10
C TYR A 91 -5.30 -11.42 14.94
N GLY A 92 -6.47 -12.02 14.65
CA GLY A 92 -6.67 -12.94 13.54
C GLY A 92 -6.31 -12.28 12.21
N GLN A 93 -6.86 -11.10 11.94
CA GLN A 93 -6.54 -10.30 10.75
C GLN A 93 -5.03 -10.02 10.63
N ILE A 94 -4.41 -9.55 11.71
CA ILE A 94 -2.97 -9.20 11.71
C ILE A 94 -2.11 -10.45 11.47
N SER A 95 -2.42 -11.55 12.16
CA SER A 95 -1.70 -12.81 12.02
C SER A 95 -1.85 -13.39 10.61
N GLU A 96 -3.02 -13.28 10.01
CA GLU A 96 -3.25 -13.75 8.65
C GLU A 96 -2.43 -12.96 7.62
N ILE A 97 -2.35 -11.63 7.78
CA ILE A 97 -1.47 -10.80 6.96
C ILE A 97 -0.01 -11.24 7.14
N LYS A 98 0.42 -11.49 8.37
CA LYS A 98 1.79 -11.89 8.72
C LYS A 98 2.20 -13.22 8.11
N GLU A 99 1.29 -14.19 8.03
CA GLU A 99 1.53 -15.52 7.47
C GLU A 99 1.37 -15.57 5.95
N THR A 100 0.84 -14.51 5.32
CA THR A 100 0.72 -14.44 3.88
C THR A 100 2.11 -14.33 3.23
N GLU A 101 2.30 -15.06 2.12
CA GLU A 101 3.54 -15.03 1.37
C GLU A 101 3.80 -13.63 0.78
N LEU A 102 5.06 -13.22 0.82
CA LEU A 102 5.51 -12.05 0.06
C LEU A 102 5.39 -12.37 -1.42
N ASN A 103 4.87 -11.42 -2.19
CA ASN A 103 4.93 -11.50 -3.64
C ASN A 103 6.18 -10.75 -4.15
N SER A 104 6.47 -10.87 -5.44
CA SER A 104 7.64 -10.24 -6.07
C SER A 104 7.51 -8.72 -6.26
N THR A 105 6.45 -8.09 -5.74
CA THR A 105 6.22 -6.66 -5.87
C THR A 105 7.23 -5.89 -5.01
N ILE A 106 8.07 -5.10 -5.67
CA ILE A 106 8.97 -4.15 -5.02
C ILE A 106 8.18 -2.86 -4.76
N LEU A 107 8.00 -2.52 -3.49
CA LEU A 107 7.36 -1.27 -3.07
C LEU A 107 8.41 -0.18 -2.95
N SER A 108 8.91 0.32 -4.08
CA SER A 108 9.92 1.39 -4.13
C SER A 108 9.47 2.70 -3.45
N HIS A 109 8.16 2.84 -3.18
CA HIS A 109 7.54 4.00 -2.52
C HIS A 109 7.24 3.77 -1.04
N LEU A 110 7.42 2.55 -0.53
CA LEU A 110 7.24 2.27 0.90
C LEU A 110 8.56 2.54 1.61
N GLU A 111 8.77 3.76 2.11
CA GLU A 111 9.73 3.93 3.19
C GLU A 111 9.15 3.26 4.43
N MET A 112 9.83 2.22 4.90
CA MET A 112 9.58 1.59 6.19
C MET A 112 10.08 2.50 7.31
N SER A 113 9.56 3.72 7.38
CA SER A 113 10.00 4.74 8.31
C SER A 113 9.70 4.31 9.74
N ASN A 114 10.57 4.70 10.67
CA ASN A 114 10.36 4.42 12.08
C ASN A 114 9.03 4.99 12.58
N ASP A 115 8.64 6.16 12.08
CA ASP A 115 7.39 6.84 12.43
C ASP A 115 6.15 6.05 11.98
N LEU A 116 6.18 5.44 10.79
CA LEU A 116 5.09 4.58 10.32
C LEU A 116 4.91 3.38 11.25
N VAL A 117 6.01 2.67 11.52
CA VAL A 117 6.00 1.47 12.37
C VAL A 117 5.53 1.81 13.78
N ASP A 118 6.00 2.92 14.34
CA ASP A 118 5.64 3.36 15.68
C ASP A 118 4.18 3.79 15.79
N ALA A 119 3.65 4.49 14.78
CA ALA A 119 2.24 4.87 14.72
C ALA A 119 1.33 3.63 14.71
N VAL A 120 1.60 2.66 13.82
CA VAL A 120 0.81 1.42 13.72
C VAL A 120 0.90 0.60 15.00
N LYS A 121 2.12 0.43 15.53
CA LYS A 121 2.33 -0.28 16.80
C LYS A 121 1.57 0.35 17.96
N THR A 122 1.59 1.69 18.04
CA THR A 122 0.93 2.44 19.11
C THR A 122 -0.59 2.26 19.03
N ASP A 123 -1.16 2.32 17.83
CA ASP A 123 -2.60 2.10 17.61
C ASP A 123 -3.04 0.68 18.01
N TRP A 124 -2.31 -0.34 17.57
CA TRP A 124 -2.64 -1.73 17.92
C TRP A 124 -2.50 -2.03 19.42
N ASN A 125 -1.50 -1.43 20.08
CA ASN A 125 -1.34 -1.53 21.52
C ASN A 125 -2.48 -0.82 22.27
N ALA A 126 -2.89 0.37 21.81
CA ALA A 126 -4.01 1.11 22.39
C ALA A 126 -5.33 0.34 22.30
N LYS A 127 -5.55 -0.37 21.19
CA LYS A 127 -6.68 -1.28 21.00
C LYS A 127 -6.59 -2.58 21.80
N GLY A 128 -5.43 -2.89 22.37
CA GLY A 128 -5.22 -4.13 23.11
C GLY A 128 -5.28 -5.39 22.23
N ILE A 129 -5.03 -5.28 20.92
CA ILE A 129 -5.13 -6.42 19.98
C ILE A 129 -4.18 -7.56 20.37
N PHE A 130 -3.02 -7.21 20.93
CA PHE A 130 -1.99 -8.15 21.36
C PHE A 130 -2.11 -8.51 22.84
N LYS A 131 -3.21 -8.22 23.54
CA LYS A 131 -3.37 -8.61 24.94
C LYS A 131 -4.00 -10.01 25.00
N ARG A 132 -3.31 -10.97 25.64
CA ARG A 132 -3.88 -12.29 25.96
C ARG A 132 -4.41 -12.28 27.38
N ILE A 133 -5.56 -12.92 27.59
CA ILE A 133 -6.10 -13.16 28.94
C ILE A 133 -5.66 -14.56 29.33
N GLU A 134 -4.70 -14.66 30.25
CA GLU A 134 -4.34 -15.91 30.89
C GLU A 134 -5.20 -16.08 32.16
N LYS A 135 -5.71 -17.29 32.38
CA LYS A 135 -6.43 -17.63 33.61
C LYS A 135 -5.51 -18.48 34.49
N GLU A 136 -5.05 -17.89 35.58
CA GLU A 136 -4.41 -18.62 36.68
C GLU A 136 -5.31 -18.52 37.91
N GLU A 137 -5.65 -19.66 38.50
CA GLU A 137 -6.24 -19.76 39.84
C GLU A 137 -7.33 -18.70 40.15
N ASP A 138 -8.40 -18.68 39.35
CA ASP A 138 -9.54 -17.75 39.45
C ASP A 138 -9.25 -16.25 39.22
N LYS A 139 -8.05 -15.89 38.76
CA LYS A 139 -7.70 -14.53 38.34
C LYS A 139 -7.45 -14.47 36.84
N GLN A 140 -8.07 -13.49 36.18
CA GLN A 140 -7.73 -13.13 34.80
C GLN A 140 -6.52 -12.21 34.84
N ILE A 141 -5.39 -12.67 34.32
CA ILE A 141 -4.16 -11.89 34.18
C ILE A 141 -4.06 -11.48 32.71
N VAL A 142 -3.96 -10.17 32.45
CA VAL A 142 -3.69 -9.66 31.11
C VAL A 142 -2.19 -9.77 30.86
N VAL A 143 -1.80 -10.65 29.96
CA VAL A 143 -0.41 -10.86 29.56
C VAL A 143 -0.19 -10.23 28.20
N ASP A 144 0.83 -9.38 28.10
CA ASP A 144 1.19 -8.72 26.85
C ASP A 144 1.75 -9.75 25.85
N SER A 145 1.10 -9.92 24.70
CA SER A 145 1.72 -10.56 23.55
C SER A 145 2.64 -9.56 22.86
N TYR A 146 3.77 -10.05 22.35
CA TYR A 146 4.86 -9.22 21.86
C TYR A 146 4.53 -8.54 20.51
N CYS A 147 3.94 -7.34 20.53
CA CYS A 147 3.88 -6.44 19.38
C CYS A 147 5.27 -5.79 19.15
N THR A 148 6.20 -6.56 18.59
CA THR A 148 7.58 -6.10 18.33
C THR A 148 7.65 -5.23 17.06
N ARG A 149 8.64 -4.33 16.97
CA ARG A 149 8.83 -3.52 15.75
C ARG A 149 9.05 -4.38 14.50
N PRO A 150 9.91 -5.43 14.52
CA PRO A 150 10.10 -6.29 13.34
C PRO A 150 8.82 -6.99 12.92
N TYR A 151 7.99 -7.41 13.87
CA TYR A 151 6.70 -8.02 13.56
C TYR A 151 5.78 -7.02 12.83
N VAL A 152 5.66 -5.80 13.35
CA VAL A 152 4.84 -4.75 12.74
C VAL A 152 5.36 -4.39 11.34
N GLN A 153 6.68 -4.28 11.15
CA GLN A 153 7.29 -4.06 9.84
C GLN A 153 6.92 -5.14 8.84
N ASP A 154 6.98 -6.40 9.27
CA ASP A 154 6.69 -7.55 8.39
C ASP A 154 5.22 -7.60 7.97
N VAL A 155 4.31 -7.23 8.89
CA VAL A 155 2.88 -7.07 8.60
C VAL A 155 2.65 -5.92 7.62
N ILE A 156 3.25 -4.75 7.86
CA ILE A 156 3.11 -3.59 6.95
C ILE A 156 3.56 -3.97 5.55
N LEU A 157 4.71 -4.64 5.42
CA LEU A 157 5.26 -5.07 4.14
C LEU A 157 4.28 -6.01 3.40
N ARG A 158 3.80 -7.05 4.08
CA ARG A 158 2.86 -8.04 3.50
C ARG A 158 1.52 -7.43 3.17
N TYR A 159 1.04 -6.54 4.03
CA TYR A 159 -0.18 -5.78 3.79
C TYR A 159 -0.06 -4.97 2.53
N CYS A 160 1.01 -4.17 2.39
CA CYS A 160 1.19 -3.30 1.23
C CYS A 160 1.33 -4.10 -0.06
N GLN A 161 2.05 -5.23 -0.05
CA GLN A 161 2.19 -6.08 -1.24
C GLN A 161 0.87 -6.72 -1.68
N ASN A 162 -0.06 -6.97 -0.75
CA ASN A 162 -1.35 -7.60 -1.02
C ASN A 162 -2.53 -6.67 -0.68
N ARG A 163 -2.31 -5.35 -0.77
CA ARG A 163 -3.20 -4.30 -0.23
C ARG A 163 -4.63 -4.45 -0.72
N SER A 164 -4.82 -4.64 -2.03
CA SER A 164 -6.16 -4.80 -2.63
C SER A 164 -6.90 -6.04 -2.11
N ILE A 165 -6.20 -7.14 -1.85
CA ILE A 165 -6.78 -8.38 -1.36
C ILE A 165 -7.28 -8.18 0.06
N PHE A 166 -6.43 -7.65 0.94
CA PHE A 166 -6.80 -7.43 2.34
C PHE A 166 -7.86 -6.34 2.51
N LYS A 167 -7.85 -5.29 1.68
CA LYS A 167 -8.92 -4.30 1.68
C LYS A 167 -10.28 -4.90 1.37
N THR A 168 -10.34 -5.73 0.33
CA THR A 168 -11.56 -6.42 -0.05
C THR A 168 -11.98 -7.42 1.04
N LYS A 169 -11.03 -8.22 1.54
CA LYS A 169 -11.29 -9.30 2.49
C LYS A 169 -11.75 -8.79 3.86
N PHE A 170 -11.11 -7.74 4.37
CA PHE A 170 -11.38 -7.20 5.69
C PHE A 170 -12.28 -5.95 5.65
N ALA A 171 -12.86 -5.65 4.48
CA ALA A 171 -13.71 -4.48 4.26
C ALA A 171 -13.07 -3.16 4.72
N ILE A 172 -11.75 -3.02 4.49
CA ILE A 172 -11.00 -1.83 4.88
C ILE A 172 -11.29 -0.71 3.87
N ILE A 173 -11.75 0.42 4.38
CA ILE A 173 -11.98 1.64 3.61
C ILE A 173 -10.62 2.17 3.16
N ASP A 174 -10.55 2.58 1.89
CA ASP A 174 -9.33 3.11 1.30
C ASP A 174 -8.82 4.33 2.08
N GLY A 175 -7.60 4.24 2.59
CA GLY A 175 -6.96 5.32 3.34
C GLY A 175 -6.76 6.60 2.51
N MET A 176 -6.76 6.47 1.18
CA MET A 176 -6.70 7.60 0.24
C MET A 176 -8.06 8.31 0.08
N LEU A 177 -9.16 7.68 0.50
CA LEU A 177 -10.53 8.23 0.38
C LEU A 177 -11.11 8.69 1.73
N LEU A 178 -10.39 8.41 2.81
CA LEU A 178 -10.73 8.93 4.13
C LEU A 178 -10.26 10.39 4.20
N GLU A 179 -11.12 11.32 4.57
CA GLU A 179 -10.73 12.71 4.88
C GLU A 179 -10.13 12.80 6.29
#